data_AF-A0A7W0JE92-F1
#
_entry.id   AF-A0A7W0JE92-F1
#
_cell.length_a   1.000
_cell.length_b   1.000
_cell.length_c   1.000
_cell.angle_alpha   90.00
_cell.angle_beta   90.00
_cell.angle_gamma   90.00
#
_symmetry.space_group_name_H-M   'P 1'
#
loop_
_entity.id
_entity.type
_entity.pdbx_description
1 polymer ?
#
loop_
_entity_poly.entity_id
_entity_poly.type
_entity_poly.pdbx_seq_one_letter_code
_entity_poly.pdbx_strand_id
1 'polypeptide(L)'
;MWNINLYDSAAPKPWIERVKKAIRYYSKDKDVILSPFHKDTVKWHPWAECKNALDFAEIAEAFIPHTHNEHDNYWRQASRTFFPVFYKNSMTHRKARSSSNGYFLSH
;
A
#
# COMPACT_ATOMS: atom_id res chain seq x y z
N MET A 1 -8.41 -2.18 23.12
CA MET A 1 -8.46 -3.63 23.39
C MET A 1 -9.01 -4.30 22.13
N TRP A 2 -8.21 -5.14 21.47
CA TRP A 2 -8.61 -5.81 20.24
C TRP A 2 -9.54 -6.98 20.59
N ASN A 3 -10.83 -6.89 20.25
CA ASN A 3 -11.76 -7.99 20.45
C ASN A 3 -11.96 -8.72 19.11
N ILE A 4 -10.97 -9.53 18.76
CA ILE A 4 -11.11 -10.48 17.65
C ILE A 4 -11.64 -11.76 18.29
N ASN A 5 -12.91 -12.09 18.04
CA ASN A 5 -13.51 -13.34 18.49
C ASN A 5 -12.88 -14.51 17.72
N LEU A 6 -11.75 -15.00 18.23
CA LEU A 6 -10.90 -16.04 17.62
C LEU A 6 -11.27 -17.47 18.07
N TYR A 7 -12.45 -17.67 18.68
CA TYR A 7 -12.74 -18.86 19.49
C TYR A 7 -13.60 -19.96 18.82
N ASP A 8 -13.76 -19.98 17.50
CA ASP A 8 -14.65 -20.97 16.83
C ASP A 8 -13.91 -22.07 16.02
N SER A 9 -12.72 -22.48 16.44
CA SER A 9 -12.12 -23.71 15.88
C SER A 9 -11.25 -24.42 16.91
N ALA A 10 -11.54 -25.70 17.17
CA ALA A 10 -10.94 -26.55 18.19
C ALA A 10 -9.41 -26.80 18.06
N ALA A 11 -8.76 -26.27 17.02
CA ALA A 11 -7.31 -26.29 16.88
C ALA A 11 -6.78 -24.84 16.80
N PRO A 12 -5.79 -24.44 17.64
CA PRO A 12 -5.17 -23.14 17.54
C PRO A 12 -4.46 -23.03 16.20
N LYS A 13 -4.96 -22.17 15.30
CA LYS A 13 -4.35 -21.95 13.99
C LYS A 13 -2.93 -21.37 14.22
N PRO A 14 -1.88 -21.87 13.56
CA PRO A 14 -0.49 -21.45 13.82
C PRO A 14 -0.24 -19.94 13.72
N TRP A 15 -1.03 -19.23 12.92
CA TRP A 15 -0.95 -17.78 12.78
C TRP A 15 -1.47 -17.01 14.01
N ILE A 16 -2.38 -17.59 14.80
CA ILE A 16 -2.92 -16.98 16.02
C ILE A 16 -1.81 -16.82 17.05
N GLU A 17 -0.96 -17.84 17.23
CA GLU A 17 0.18 -17.76 18.15
C GLU A 17 1.24 -16.76 17.69
N ARG A 18 1.43 -16.62 16.37
CA ARG A 18 2.31 -15.58 15.80
C ARG A 18 1.80 -14.17 16.12
N VAL A 19 0.49 -13.95 16.02
CA VAL A 19 -0.15 -12.67 16.34
C VAL A 19 -0.08 -12.39 17.84
N LYS A 20 -0.38 -13.37 18.72
CA LYS A 20 -0.25 -13.22 20.17
C LYS A 20 1.17 -12.84 20.59
N LYS A 21 2.19 -13.46 19.96
CA LYS A 21 3.59 -13.10 20.19
C LYS A 21 3.89 -11.67 19.75
N ALA A 22 3.40 -11.24 18.59
CA ALA A 22 3.63 -9.90 18.07
C ALA A 22 2.96 -8.80 18.92
N ILE A 23 1.73 -9.03 19.41
CA ILE A 23 0.99 -8.07 20.24
C ILE A 23 1.76 -7.69 21.51
N ARG A 24 2.55 -8.60 22.09
CA ARG A 24 3.36 -8.31 23.28
C ARG A 24 4.40 -7.21 23.08
N TYR A 25 4.82 -6.98 21.84
CA TYR A 25 5.82 -5.95 21.50
C TYR A 25 5.20 -4.69 20.89
N TYR A 26 3.88 -4.69 20.66
CA TYR A 26 3.19 -3.56 20.05
C TYR A 26 2.98 -2.42 21.06
N SER A 27 3.40 -1.22 20.69
CA SER A 27 3.18 0.02 21.41
C SER A 27 2.44 1.02 20.53
N LYS A 28 1.25 1.44 20.96
CA LYS A 28 0.39 2.36 20.19
C LYS A 28 1.06 3.71 19.90
N ASP A 29 1.96 4.16 20.76
CA ASP A 29 2.61 5.47 20.63
C ASP A 29 3.85 5.44 19.72
N LYS A 30 4.34 4.25 19.37
CA LYS A 30 5.60 4.07 18.60
C LYS A 30 5.40 3.32 17.29
N ASP A 31 4.45 2.38 17.25
CA ASP A 31 4.26 1.48 16.12
C ASP A 31 3.12 1.95 15.21
N VAL A 32 3.30 1.70 13.91
CA VAL A 32 2.32 2.03 12.88
C VAL A 32 1.64 0.77 12.40
N ILE A 33 0.30 0.80 12.35
CA ILE A 33 -0.49 -0.26 11.74
C ILE A 33 -0.78 0.12 10.29
N LEU A 34 -0.43 -0.78 9.37
CA LEU A 34 -0.81 -0.68 7.97
C LEU A 34 -1.71 -1.86 7.61
N SER A 35 -3.02 -1.63 7.67
CA SER A 35 -4.03 -2.62 7.30
C SER A 35 -5.26 -1.96 6.70
N PRO A 36 -5.80 -2.46 5.58
CA PRO A 36 -7.01 -1.89 4.97
C PRO A 36 -8.26 -2.05 5.84
N PHE A 37 -8.24 -2.96 6.82
CA PHE A 37 -9.39 -3.28 7.66
C PHE A 37 -9.26 -2.78 9.10
N HIS A 38 -8.12 -2.19 9.46
CA HIS A 38 -7.91 -1.73 10.83
C HIS A 38 -8.28 -0.26 11.00
N LYS A 39 -9.03 0.05 12.06
CA LYS A 39 -9.50 1.41 12.34
C LYS A 39 -8.37 2.40 12.65
N ASP A 40 -7.29 1.94 13.30
CA ASP A 40 -6.12 2.77 13.63
C ASP A 40 -5.05 2.68 12.53
N THR A 41 -5.42 2.28 11.31
CA THR A 41 -4.50 2.24 10.18
C THR A 41 -4.12 3.64 9.73
N VAL A 42 -2.89 3.82 9.30
CA VAL A 42 -2.47 5.07 8.65
C VAL A 42 -3.00 5.14 7.22
N LYS A 43 -3.32 6.36 6.78
CA LYS A 43 -3.62 6.62 5.36
C LYS A 43 -2.33 6.53 4.57
N TRP A 44 -2.14 5.44 3.87
CA TRP A 44 -0.95 5.21 3.07
C TRP A 44 -1.32 4.58 1.73
N HIS A 45 -0.58 4.96 0.69
CA HIS A 45 -0.58 4.27 -0.59
C HIS A 45 0.88 4.19 -1.08
N PRO A 46 1.27 3.12 -1.80
CA PRO A 46 2.68 2.91 -2.20
C PRO A 46 3.32 4.09 -2.92
N TRP A 47 2.55 4.76 -3.79
CA TRP A 47 3.01 5.90 -4.57
C TRP A 47 3.36 7.14 -3.76
N ALA A 48 3.00 7.19 -2.47
CA ALA A 48 3.35 8.30 -1.59
C ALA A 48 4.87 8.34 -1.37
N GLU A 49 5.55 7.20 -1.53
CA GLU A 49 6.99 7.06 -1.35
C GLU A 49 7.79 7.40 -2.62
N CYS A 50 7.13 7.46 -3.79
CA CYS A 50 7.82 7.72 -5.05
C CYS A 50 8.23 9.20 -5.18
N LYS A 51 9.54 9.45 -5.33
CA LYS A 51 10.13 10.77 -5.53
C LYS A 51 10.55 11.01 -6.98
N ASN A 52 11.02 9.97 -7.65
CA ASN A 52 11.51 10.02 -9.02
C ASN A 52 10.86 8.91 -9.88
N ALA A 53 11.12 8.92 -11.20
CA ALA A 53 10.48 7.99 -12.14
C ALA A 53 10.88 6.52 -11.92
N LEU A 54 12.08 6.25 -11.41
CA LEU A 54 12.55 4.90 -11.13
C LEU A 54 11.79 4.29 -9.95
N ASP A 55 11.51 5.09 -8.92
CA ASP A 55 10.74 4.63 -7.75
C ASP A 55 9.35 4.09 -8.16
N PHE A 56 8.70 4.68 -9.17
CA PHE A 56 7.43 4.18 -9.67
C PHE A 56 7.56 2.81 -10.35
N ALA A 57 8.65 2.58 -11.09
CA ALA A 57 8.92 1.30 -11.73
C ALA A 57 9.25 0.20 -10.70
N GLU A 58 10.07 0.53 -9.71
CA GLU A 58 10.43 -0.38 -8.62
C GLU A 58 9.20 -0.79 -7.78
N ILE A 59 8.34 0.17 -7.44
CA ILE A 59 7.09 -0.14 -6.73
C ILE A 59 6.16 -1.01 -7.59
N ALA A 60 6.06 -0.77 -8.90
CA ALA A 60 5.25 -1.60 -9.78
C ALA A 60 5.78 -3.04 -9.88
N GLU A 61 7.10 -3.24 -9.91
CA GLU A 61 7.73 -4.56 -9.82
C GLU A 61 7.40 -5.27 -8.51
N ALA A 62 7.46 -4.56 -7.37
CA ALA A 62 7.09 -5.13 -6.08
C ALA A 62 5.60 -5.51 -5.97
N PHE A 63 4.71 -4.73 -6.62
CA PHE A 63 3.26 -4.90 -6.51
C PHE A 63 2.70 -5.98 -7.44
N ILE A 64 3.33 -6.17 -8.59
CA ILE A 64 2.91 -7.15 -9.59
C ILE A 64 3.92 -8.30 -9.51
N PRO A 65 3.58 -9.47 -8.97
CA PRO A 65 4.55 -10.55 -8.79
C PRO A 65 4.88 -11.26 -10.12
N HIS A 66 6.08 -11.81 -10.22
CA HIS A 66 6.47 -12.65 -11.36
C HIS A 66 5.73 -13.98 -11.33
N THR A 67 5.49 -14.56 -12.50
CA THR A 67 4.91 -15.89 -12.65
C THR A 67 5.74 -16.68 -13.64
N HIS A 68 5.69 -17.99 -13.52
CA HIS A 68 6.35 -18.91 -14.45
C HIS A 68 5.40 -19.35 -15.58
N ASN A 69 4.12 -18.97 -15.51
CA ASN A 69 3.16 -19.16 -16.60
C ASN A 69 3.34 -18.09 -17.68
N GLU A 70 3.76 -18.52 -18.87
CA GLU A 70 4.05 -17.65 -20.03
C GLU A 70 2.83 -16.83 -20.48
N HIS A 71 1.63 -17.40 -20.43
CA HIS A 71 0.41 -16.70 -20.84
C HIS A 71 0.04 -15.55 -19.90
N ASP A 72 0.34 -15.68 -18.60
CA ASP A 72 0.11 -14.64 -17.60
C ASP A 72 1.25 -13.61 -17.55
N ASN A 73 2.41 -13.93 -18.12
CA ASN A 73 3.57 -13.06 -18.11
C ASN A 73 3.39 -11.81 -18.99
N TYR A 74 2.72 -11.94 -20.14
CA TYR A 74 2.42 -10.80 -21.00
C TYR A 74 1.63 -9.71 -20.26
N TRP A 75 0.50 -10.09 -19.64
CA TRP A 75 -0.38 -9.13 -18.97
C TRP A 75 0.30 -8.45 -17.79
N ARG A 76 1.18 -9.16 -17.08
CA ARG A 76 1.94 -8.61 -15.96
C ARG A 76 3.03 -7.66 -16.43
N GLN A 77 3.77 -8.01 -17.48
CA GLN A 77 4.80 -7.14 -18.03
C GLN A 77 4.21 -5.86 -18.65
N ALA A 78 3.09 -6.00 -19.37
CA ALA A 78 2.33 -4.85 -19.87
C ALA A 78 1.85 -3.96 -18.72
N SER A 79 1.30 -4.57 -17.66
CA SER A 79 0.86 -3.83 -16.47
C SER A 79 2.02 -3.09 -15.80
N ARG A 80 3.17 -3.73 -15.58
CA ARG A 80 4.34 -3.07 -14.97
C ARG A 80 4.91 -1.93 -15.81
N THR A 81 4.75 -1.98 -17.12
CA THR A 81 5.18 -0.88 -18.00
C THR A 81 4.20 0.29 -17.94
N PHE A 82 2.90 0.01 -17.97
CA PHE A 82 1.87 1.05 -18.03
C PHE A 82 1.60 1.73 -16.68
N PHE A 83 1.58 0.95 -15.60
CA PHE A 83 1.15 1.39 -14.27
C PHE A 83 1.98 2.54 -13.68
N PRO A 84 3.33 2.54 -13.77
CA PRO A 84 4.18 3.66 -13.37
C PRO A 84 3.86 4.96 -14.12
N VAL A 85 3.70 4.88 -15.44
CA VAL A 85 3.48 6.04 -16.32
C VAL A 85 2.14 6.70 -16.02
N PHE A 86 1.09 5.89 -15.87
CA PHE A 86 -0.25 6.38 -15.54
C PHE A 86 -0.25 7.14 -14.21
N TYR A 87 0.32 6.54 -13.16
CA TYR A 87 0.35 7.17 -11.84
C TYR A 87 1.18 8.44 -11.81
N LYS A 88 2.37 8.43 -12.42
CA LYS A 88 3.23 9.62 -12.54
C LYS A 88 2.47 10.79 -13.17
N ASN A 89 1.79 10.56 -14.29
CA ASN A 89 1.02 11.59 -14.99
C ASN A 89 -0.17 12.10 -14.15
N SER A 90 -0.87 11.20 -13.46
CA SER A 90 -1.98 11.60 -12.59
C SER A 90 -1.53 12.53 -11.45
N MET A 91 -0.33 12.31 -10.91
CA MET A 91 0.21 13.08 -9.78
C MET A 91 0.76 14.44 -10.23
N THR A 92 1.40 14.53 -11.39
CA THR A 92 1.82 15.82 -11.97
C THR A 92 0.63 16.72 -12.26
N HIS A 93 -0.44 16.18 -12.85
CA HIS A 93 -1.69 16.95 -13.07
C HIS A 93 -2.35 17.39 -11.75
N ARG A 94 -2.28 16.58 -10.69
CA ARG A 94 -2.78 16.96 -9.36
C ARG A 94 -1.98 18.13 -8.76
N LYS A 95 -0.64 18.09 -8.85
CA LYS A 95 0.24 19.18 -8.39
C LYS A 95 -0.01 20.48 -9.17
N ALA A 96 -0.20 20.40 -10.49
CA ALA A 96 -0.52 21.56 -11.32
C ALA A 96 -1.84 22.22 -10.92
N ARG A 97 -2.91 21.43 -10.69
CA ARG A 97 -4.21 21.93 -10.22
C ARG A 97 -4.17 22.55 -8.82
N SER A 98 -3.41 21.97 -7.91
CA SER A 98 -3.25 22.52 -6.56
C SER A 98 -2.55 23.89 -6.60
N SER A 99 -1.53 24.00 -7.45
CA SER A 99 -0.78 25.25 -7.63
C SER A 99 -1.64 26.34 -8.25
N SER A 100 -2.48 26.03 -9.26
CA SER A 100 -3.37 27.02 -9.89
C SER A 100 -4.47 27.53 -8.95
N ASN A 101 -4.99 26.69 -8.05
CA ASN A 101 -6.01 27.12 -7.07
C ASN A 101 -5.44 28.04 -5.97
N GLY A 102 -4.14 27.95 -5.67
CA GLY A 102 -3.50 28.82 -4.68
C GLY A 102 -3.42 30.29 -5.12
N TYR A 103 -3.34 30.55 -6.42
CA TYR A 103 -3.29 31.91 -6.97
C TYR A 103 -4.66 32.58 -7.10
N PHE A 104 -5.76 31.81 -6.99
CA PHE A 104 -7.12 32.32 -7.16
C PHE A 104 -7.79 32.76 -5.85
N LEU A 105 -7.22 32.46 -4.69
CA LEU A 105 -7.80 32.75 -3.36
C LEU A 105 -7.09 33.90 -2.62
N SER A 106 -6.24 34.67 -3.29
CA SER A 106 -5.45 35.76 -2.69
C SER A 106 -5.88 37.18 -3.12
N HIS A 107 -7.14 37.41 -3.50
CA HIS A 107 -7.67 38.73 -3.82
C HIS A 107 -8.96 39.01 -3.06
#